data_AF-X1HSS0-F1
#
_entry.id   AF-X1HSS0-F1
#
_cell.length_a   1.000
_cell.length_b   1.000
_cell.length_c   1.000
_cell.angle_alpha   90.00
_cell.angle_beta   90.00
_cell.angle_gamma   90.00
#
_symmetry.space_group_name_H-M   'P 1'
#
loop_
_entity.id
_entity.type
_entity.pdbx_description
1 polymer ?
#
loop_
_entity_poly.entity_id
_entity_poly.type
_entity_poly.pdbx_seq_one_letter_code
_entity_poly.pdbx_strand_id
1 'polypeptide(L)'
;MTALPVLIILYLGAIFAEFLSPTLPLKRFSDYKEAPPVKIHFVDEKGEFSFRPFVYELDGKIDPDTFRRTFVEDKTKKYPIYFFVRDEPYRFWGVFHTNIHLFGLEEPNKPLFLFGTDKLGRDLFTRILHGSRISLSFGLASLSVTFFIGLLLGGISGYFGGTVDNIIQRGIDLLISLPVIPLWMVLAAALPRDW
;
A
#
# COMPACT_ATOMS: atom_id res chain seq x y z
N MET A 1 19.63 -0.44 15.64
CA MET A 1 20.24 0.02 14.36
C MET A 1 19.50 -0.50 13.12
N THR A 2 18.61 -1.50 13.22
CA THR A 2 17.85 -2.06 12.08
C THR A 2 16.58 -1.28 11.70
N ALA A 3 16.00 -0.50 12.63
CA ALA A 3 14.74 0.21 12.38
C ALA A 3 14.85 1.33 11.33
N LEU A 4 15.94 2.11 11.36
CA LEU A 4 16.16 3.22 10.43
C LEU A 4 16.22 2.77 8.96
N PRO A 5 17.04 1.77 8.56
CA PRO A 5 17.08 1.33 7.18
C PRO A 5 15.74 0.75 6.70
N VAL A 6 15.00 0.05 7.56
CA VAL A 6 13.66 -0.46 7.23
C VAL A 6 12.70 0.70 6.92
N LEU A 7 12.69 1.75 7.74
CA LEU A 7 11.87 2.93 7.49
C LEU A 7 12.26 3.61 6.17
N ILE A 8 13.56 3.78 5.91
CA ILE A 8 14.04 4.38 4.66
C ILE A 8 13.50 3.60 3.45
N ILE A 9 13.58 2.26 3.47
CA ILE A 9 13.06 1.42 2.39
C ILE A 9 11.54 1.61 2.22
N LEU A 10 10.78 1.63 3.31
CA LEU A 10 9.32 1.82 3.27
C LEU A 10 8.94 3.20 2.71
N TYR A 11 9.61 4.27 3.15
CA TYR A 11 9.37 5.61 2.64
C TYR A 11 9.76 5.76 1.17
N LEU A 12 10.90 5.17 0.75
CA LEU A 12 11.27 5.15 -0.67
C LEU A 12 10.22 4.40 -1.50
N GLY A 13 9.76 3.24 -1.05
CA GLY A 13 8.69 2.50 -1.72
C GLY A 13 7.39 3.31 -1.84
N ALA A 14 7.03 4.05 -0.80
CA ALA A 14 5.86 4.93 -0.81
C ALA A 14 6.01 6.16 -1.72
N ILE A 15 7.18 6.81 -1.72
CA ILE A 15 7.47 7.98 -2.57
C ILE A 15 7.42 7.59 -4.05
N PHE A 16 7.96 6.42 -4.39
CA PHE A 16 7.99 5.90 -5.76
C PHE A 16 6.85 4.91 -6.07
N ALA A 17 5.76 4.94 -5.29
CA ALA A 17 4.66 3.97 -5.40
C ALA A 17 4.13 3.83 -6.83
N GLU A 18 3.94 4.92 -7.58
CA GLU A 18 3.42 4.83 -8.95
C GLU A 18 4.41 4.19 -9.93
N PHE A 19 5.71 4.40 -9.70
CA PHE A 19 6.76 3.78 -10.50
C PHE A 19 6.92 2.30 -10.14
N LEU A 20 6.80 1.93 -8.86
CA LEU A 20 6.91 0.54 -8.41
C LEU A 20 5.64 -0.29 -8.70
N SER A 21 4.47 0.33 -8.77
CA SER A 21 3.22 -0.37 -9.06
C SER A 21 3.19 -0.85 -10.50
N PRO A 22 2.87 -2.13 -10.78
CA PRO A 22 2.76 -2.66 -12.14
C PRO A 22 1.49 -2.21 -12.88
N THR A 23 0.48 -1.72 -12.14
CA THR A 23 -0.83 -1.32 -12.70
C THR A 23 -1.37 -0.09 -11.97
N LEU A 24 -2.43 0.53 -12.49
CA LEU A 24 -3.12 1.62 -11.78
C LEU A 24 -3.95 1.11 -10.59
N PRO A 25 -4.03 1.85 -9.48
CA PRO A 25 -4.74 1.42 -8.26
C PRO A 25 -6.25 1.24 -8.43
N LEU A 26 -6.84 1.85 -9.46
CA LEU A 26 -8.27 1.78 -9.76
C LEU A 26 -8.60 0.87 -10.94
N LYS A 27 -7.59 0.38 -11.69
CA LYS A 27 -7.78 -0.53 -12.84
C LYS A 27 -8.32 -1.87 -12.32
N ARG A 28 -9.39 -2.36 -12.96
CA ARG A 28 -10.11 -3.56 -12.54
C ARG A 28 -9.99 -4.62 -13.61
N PHE A 29 -9.62 -5.82 -13.19
CA PHE A 29 -9.57 -6.99 -14.05
C PHE A 29 -10.65 -7.97 -13.64
N SER A 30 -11.84 -7.85 -14.25
CA SER A 30 -13.03 -8.65 -13.89
C SER A 30 -12.81 -10.17 -14.02
N ASP A 31 -11.88 -10.58 -14.87
CA ASP A 31 -11.52 -11.99 -15.07
C ASP A 31 -10.63 -12.54 -13.95
N TYR A 32 -10.04 -11.66 -13.13
CA TYR A 32 -9.12 -12.03 -12.07
C TYR A 32 -9.66 -11.60 -10.71
N LYS A 33 -10.94 -11.81 -10.42
CA LYS A 33 -11.52 -11.53 -9.08
C LYS A 33 -11.04 -12.57 -8.07
N GLU A 34 -10.54 -12.09 -6.93
CA GLU A 34 -9.99 -12.93 -5.84
C GLU A 34 -8.93 -13.93 -6.33
N ALA A 35 -8.12 -13.50 -7.31
CA ALA A 35 -7.02 -14.28 -7.82
C ALA A 35 -5.89 -14.38 -6.78
N PRO A 36 -5.25 -15.56 -6.64
CA PRO A 36 -4.15 -15.74 -5.72
C PRO A 36 -2.89 -14.98 -6.19
N PRO A 37 -1.89 -14.81 -5.29
CA PRO A 37 -0.58 -14.30 -5.65
C PRO A 37 0.06 -15.12 -6.78
N VAL A 38 0.57 -14.44 -7.80
CA VAL A 38 1.27 -15.07 -8.92
C VAL A 38 2.63 -15.58 -8.47
N LYS A 39 2.97 -16.81 -8.84
CA LYS A 39 4.28 -17.39 -8.59
C LYS A 39 5.25 -17.02 -9.72
N ILE A 40 6.42 -16.55 -9.33
CA ILE A 40 7.51 -16.25 -10.27
C ILE A 40 8.34 -17.51 -10.47
N HIS A 41 8.54 -17.88 -11.72
CA HIS A 41 9.29 -19.06 -12.13
C HIS A 41 10.58 -18.67 -12.85
N PHE A 42 11.65 -19.43 -12.63
CA PHE A 42 12.92 -19.34 -13.36
C PHE A 42 13.21 -20.59 -14.20
N VAL A 43 12.56 -21.70 -13.87
CA VAL A 43 12.72 -22.98 -14.54
C VAL A 43 11.37 -23.37 -15.13
N ASP A 44 11.39 -23.76 -16.39
CA ASP A 44 10.22 -24.24 -17.11
C ASP A 44 9.78 -25.63 -16.61
N GLU A 45 8.56 -26.05 -16.94
CA GLU A 45 8.08 -27.42 -16.75
C GLU A 45 8.99 -28.46 -17.41
N LYS A 46 9.65 -28.10 -18.52
CA LYS A 46 10.62 -28.94 -19.22
C LYS A 46 12.00 -28.99 -18.54
N GLY A 47 12.20 -28.26 -17.45
CA GLY A 47 13.50 -28.16 -16.76
C GLY A 47 14.48 -27.20 -17.40
N GLU A 48 14.08 -26.46 -18.45
CA GLU A 48 14.91 -25.44 -19.08
C GLU A 48 15.00 -24.19 -18.19
N PHE A 49 16.23 -23.75 -17.91
CA PHE A 49 16.47 -22.54 -17.12
C PHE A 49 16.31 -21.30 -18.00
N SER A 50 15.41 -20.41 -17.61
CA SER A 50 15.30 -19.07 -18.19
C SER A 50 16.05 -18.07 -17.30
N PHE A 51 16.99 -17.34 -17.91
CA PHE A 51 17.71 -16.27 -17.21
C PHE A 51 16.76 -15.14 -16.74
N ARG A 52 15.62 -14.97 -17.42
CA ARG A 52 14.60 -13.99 -17.05
C ARG A 52 13.47 -14.67 -16.26
N PRO A 53 13.05 -14.07 -15.13
CA PRO A 53 11.88 -14.55 -14.41
C PRO A 53 10.63 -14.42 -15.29
N PHE A 54 9.74 -15.39 -15.21
CA PHE A 54 8.50 -15.40 -15.97
C PHE A 54 7.34 -15.90 -15.10
N VAL A 55 6.14 -15.65 -15.58
CA VAL A 55 4.89 -16.09 -14.95
C VAL A 55 4.03 -16.84 -15.97
N TYR A 56 3.25 -17.79 -15.50
CA TYR A 56 2.27 -18.49 -16.32
C TYR A 56 0.94 -17.73 -16.33
N GLU A 57 0.14 -17.93 -17.38
CA GLU A 57 -1.22 -17.40 -17.40
C GLU A 57 -2.05 -18.06 -16.29
N LEU A 58 -2.79 -17.27 -15.51
CA LEU A 58 -3.79 -17.80 -14.58
C LEU A 58 -5.12 -17.96 -15.32
N ASP A 59 -5.58 -19.21 -15.44
CA ASP A 59 -6.91 -19.53 -15.97
C ASP A 59 -7.89 -19.75 -14.81
N GLY A 60 -8.97 -18.97 -14.80
CA GLY A 60 -9.97 -19.01 -13.74
C GLY A 60 -11.09 -19.98 -14.09
N LYS A 61 -10.98 -21.22 -13.62
CA LYS A 61 -11.98 -22.27 -13.82
C LYS A 61 -12.99 -22.26 -12.69
N ILE A 62 -14.24 -22.63 -12.99
CA ILE A 62 -15.25 -22.86 -11.96
C ILE A 62 -15.14 -24.33 -11.59
N ASP A 63 -14.83 -24.58 -10.32
CA ASP A 63 -14.82 -25.93 -9.77
C ASP A 63 -16.28 -26.46 -9.73
N PRO A 64 -16.58 -27.60 -10.37
CA PRO A 64 -17.94 -28.13 -10.48
C PRO A 64 -18.55 -28.55 -9.13
N ASP A 65 -17.71 -28.89 -8.14
CA ASP A 65 -18.19 -29.37 -6.84
C ASP A 65 -18.44 -28.21 -5.88
N THR A 66 -17.56 -27.21 -5.88
CA THR A 66 -17.64 -26.07 -4.94
C THR A 66 -18.34 -24.85 -5.53
N PHE A 67 -18.55 -24.81 -6.85
CA PHE A 67 -18.98 -23.62 -7.62
C PHE A 67 -18.12 -22.37 -7.34
N ARG A 68 -16.91 -22.56 -6.81
CA ARG A 68 -15.96 -21.49 -6.56
C ARG A 68 -15.04 -21.34 -7.77
N ARG A 69 -14.63 -20.11 -8.03
CA ARG A 69 -13.62 -19.82 -9.04
C ARG A 69 -12.26 -20.20 -8.47
N THR A 70 -11.61 -21.18 -9.09
CA THR A 70 -10.24 -21.59 -8.77
C THR A 70 -9.33 -21.18 -9.92
N PHE A 71 -8.15 -20.67 -9.58
CA PHE A 71 -7.16 -20.25 -10.58
C PHE A 71 -6.10 -21.32 -10.71
N VAL A 72 -5.90 -21.80 -11.94
CA VAL A 72 -4.88 -22.80 -12.27
C VAL A 72 -3.92 -22.17 -13.27
N GLU A 73 -2.62 -22.37 -13.04
CA GLU A 73 -1.58 -21.91 -13.97
C GLU A 73 -1.64 -22.74 -15.27
N ASP A 74 -1.88 -22.07 -16.40
CA ASP A 74 -1.74 -22.65 -17.72
C ASP A 74 -0.27 -22.59 -18.15
N LYS A 75 0.40 -23.74 -18.05
CA LYS A 75 1.83 -23.87 -18.35
C LYS A 75 2.18 -23.74 -19.84
N THR A 76 1.18 -23.74 -20.72
CA THR A 76 1.40 -23.60 -22.16
C THR A 76 1.79 -22.18 -22.55
N LYS A 77 1.36 -21.17 -21.77
CA LYS A 77 1.60 -19.75 -22.05
C LYS A 77 2.43 -19.12 -20.96
N LYS A 78 3.57 -18.56 -21.37
CA LYS A 78 4.57 -17.95 -20.49
C LYS A 78 4.72 -16.48 -20.82
N TYR A 79 4.73 -15.67 -19.78
CA TYR A 79 4.94 -14.24 -19.88
C TYR A 79 6.20 -13.84 -19.12
N PRO A 80 7.28 -13.45 -19.83
CA PRO A 80 8.48 -12.97 -19.17
C PRO A 80 8.23 -11.62 -18.48
N ILE A 81 8.82 -11.43 -17.31
CA ILE A 81 8.76 -10.17 -16.57
C ILE A 81 9.84 -9.24 -17.13
N TYR A 82 9.41 -8.06 -17.58
CA TYR A 82 10.30 -7.02 -18.06
C TYR A 82 10.42 -5.91 -17.02
N PHE A 83 11.57 -5.23 -17.04
CA PHE A 83 11.77 -4.00 -16.29
C PHE A 83 11.48 -2.79 -17.17
N PHE A 84 11.04 -1.68 -16.56
CA PHE A 84 10.73 -0.41 -17.24
C PHE A 84 9.67 -0.56 -18.34
N VAL A 85 8.61 -1.32 -18.05
CA VAL A 85 7.49 -1.55 -18.97
C VAL A 85 6.64 -0.30 -19.08
N ARG A 86 6.06 -0.07 -20.26
CA ARG A 86 5.13 1.03 -20.49
C ARG A 86 3.70 0.51 -20.51
N ASP A 87 2.86 1.01 -19.59
CA ASP A 87 1.42 0.71 -19.55
C ASP A 87 0.63 2.04 -19.56
N GLU A 88 -0.52 2.10 -18.89
CA GLU A 88 -1.38 3.28 -18.85
C GLU A 88 -0.68 4.49 -18.23
N PRO A 89 -0.87 5.70 -18.82
CA PRO A 89 -0.27 6.90 -18.29
C PRO A 89 -0.86 7.25 -16.92
N TYR A 90 0.02 7.58 -15.99
CA TYR A 90 -0.31 8.02 -14.65
C TYR A 90 0.35 9.36 -14.34
N ARG A 91 -0.15 10.06 -13.34
CA ARG A 91 0.46 11.29 -12.84
C ARG A 91 1.37 10.97 -11.68
N PHE A 92 2.68 11.07 -11.88
CA PHE A 92 3.63 10.93 -10.79
C PHE A 92 3.49 12.13 -9.85
N TRP A 93 3.13 11.87 -8.59
CA TRP A 93 2.87 12.92 -7.60
C TRP A 93 1.82 13.96 -8.01
N GLY A 94 1.00 13.68 -9.03
CA GLY A 94 0.07 14.66 -9.59
C GLY A 94 0.71 15.75 -10.46
N VAL A 95 2.03 15.76 -10.63
CA VAL A 95 2.77 16.87 -11.30
C VAL A 95 3.05 16.57 -12.76
N PHE A 96 3.63 15.41 -13.08
CA PHE A 96 4.01 15.05 -14.45
C PHE A 96 3.40 13.72 -14.89
N HIS A 97 3.06 13.61 -16.17
CA HIS A 97 2.54 12.38 -16.75
C HIS A 97 3.71 11.49 -17.16
N THR A 98 3.67 10.25 -16.70
CA THR A 98 4.60 9.20 -17.10
C THR A 98 3.82 7.90 -17.26
N ASN A 99 4.36 6.95 -17.97
CA ASN A 99 3.74 5.66 -18.24
C ASN A 99 4.69 4.49 -17.98
N ILE A 100 5.81 4.76 -17.30
CA ILE A 100 6.87 3.78 -17.08
C ILE A 100 6.69 3.16 -15.70
N HIS A 101 6.58 1.84 -15.66
CA HIS A 101 6.51 1.04 -14.44
C HIS A 101 7.79 0.21 -14.29
N LEU A 102 8.26 0.02 -13.05
CA LEU A 102 9.52 -0.65 -12.76
C LEU A 102 9.54 -2.08 -13.29
N PHE A 103 8.44 -2.81 -13.13
CA PHE A 103 8.27 -4.17 -13.64
C PHE A 103 6.84 -4.39 -14.13
N GLY A 104 6.69 -5.23 -15.14
CA GLY A 104 5.40 -5.56 -15.73
C GLY A 104 5.53 -6.64 -16.80
N LEU A 105 4.41 -6.93 -17.46
CA LEU A 105 4.38 -7.80 -18.64
C LEU A 105 4.23 -6.91 -19.88
N GLU A 106 4.88 -7.31 -20.98
CA GLU A 106 4.83 -6.55 -22.24
C GLU A 106 3.43 -6.59 -22.89
N GLU A 107 2.63 -7.61 -22.56
CA GLU A 107 1.25 -7.70 -23.01
C GLU A 107 0.34 -6.75 -22.19
N PRO A 108 -0.26 -5.72 -22.82
CA PRO A 108 -0.99 -4.66 -22.11
C PRO A 108 -2.26 -5.15 -21.39
N ASN A 109 -2.74 -6.36 -21.72
CA ASN A 109 -3.95 -6.93 -21.15
C ASN A 109 -3.69 -8.01 -20.08
N LYS A 110 -2.41 -8.29 -19.77
CA LYS A 110 -2.01 -9.26 -18.76
C LYS A 110 -1.31 -8.56 -17.60
N PRO A 111 -1.99 -8.37 -16.46
CA PRO A 111 -1.39 -7.78 -15.27
C PRO A 111 -0.54 -8.79 -14.49
N LEU A 112 0.46 -8.26 -13.78
CA LEU A 112 1.28 -9.02 -12.84
C LEU A 112 0.74 -8.82 -11.41
N PHE A 113 0.05 -9.82 -10.86
CA PHE A 113 -0.51 -9.76 -9.50
C PHE A 113 0.43 -10.38 -8.46
N LEU A 114 1.44 -9.64 -8.03
CA LEU A 114 2.42 -10.11 -7.04
C LEU A 114 1.78 -10.59 -5.74
N PHE A 115 0.78 -9.88 -5.24
CA PHE A 115 0.05 -10.22 -4.01
C PHE A 115 -1.38 -10.70 -4.25
N GLY A 116 -1.74 -10.98 -5.51
CA GLY A 116 -3.09 -11.35 -5.91
C GLY A 116 -4.02 -10.14 -6.03
N THR A 117 -5.32 -10.41 -6.09
CA THR A 117 -6.35 -9.38 -6.31
C THR A 117 -7.45 -9.41 -5.26
N ASP A 118 -8.22 -8.32 -5.22
CA ASP A 118 -9.42 -8.23 -4.39
C ASP A 118 -10.69 -8.73 -5.09
N LYS A 119 -11.84 -8.62 -4.40
CA LYS A 119 -13.19 -8.95 -4.88
C LYS A 119 -13.59 -8.30 -6.20
N LEU A 120 -12.96 -7.17 -6.54
CA LEU A 120 -13.22 -6.41 -7.77
C LEU A 120 -12.15 -6.66 -8.84
N GLY A 121 -11.18 -7.54 -8.58
CA GLY A 121 -10.08 -7.83 -9.50
C GLY A 121 -9.03 -6.71 -9.59
N ARG A 122 -8.87 -5.91 -8.52
CA ARG A 122 -7.82 -4.88 -8.45
C ARG A 122 -6.56 -5.47 -7.84
N ASP A 123 -5.40 -5.06 -8.34
CA ASP A 123 -4.10 -5.51 -7.81
C ASP A 123 -3.89 -5.05 -6.36
N LEU A 124 -3.69 -6.02 -5.46
CA LEU A 124 -3.43 -5.76 -4.05
C LEU A 124 -2.08 -5.10 -3.82
N PHE A 125 -1.05 -5.48 -4.60
CA PHE A 125 0.30 -4.94 -4.42
C PHE A 125 0.33 -3.42 -4.66
N THR A 126 -0.19 -3.00 -5.81
CA THR A 126 -0.38 -1.59 -6.15
C THR A 126 -1.16 -0.85 -5.05
N ARG A 127 -2.30 -1.40 -4.62
CA ARG A 127 -3.13 -0.74 -3.60
C ARG A 127 -2.43 -0.58 -2.26
N ILE A 128 -1.61 -1.55 -1.87
CA ILE A 128 -0.81 -1.48 -0.64
C ILE A 128 0.28 -0.40 -0.75
N LEU A 129 0.98 -0.30 -1.88
CA LEU A 129 1.99 0.75 -2.10
C LEU A 129 1.38 2.15 -2.06
N HIS A 130 0.25 2.36 -2.72
CA HIS A 130 -0.44 3.64 -2.67
C HIS A 130 -1.01 3.95 -1.29
N GLY A 131 -1.55 2.94 -0.60
CA GLY A 131 -2.04 3.09 0.77
C GLY A 131 -0.93 3.37 1.78
N SER A 132 0.25 2.77 1.59
CA SER A 132 1.40 2.96 2.48
C SER A 132 1.88 4.41 2.46
N ARG A 133 1.85 5.09 1.31
CA ARG A 133 2.13 6.53 1.22
C ARG A 133 1.26 7.34 2.16
N ILE A 134 -0.07 7.16 2.09
CA ILE A 134 -1.00 7.92 2.92
C ILE A 134 -0.73 7.63 4.40
N SER A 135 -0.63 6.35 4.77
CA SER A 135 -0.43 5.92 6.16
C SER A 135 0.90 6.43 6.75
N LEU A 136 2.00 6.31 6.00
CA LEU A 136 3.33 6.74 6.44
C LEU A 136 3.41 8.27 6.53
N SER A 137 2.88 9.00 5.55
CA SER A 137 2.85 10.46 5.59
C SER A 137 2.03 11.00 6.76
N PHE A 138 0.87 10.40 7.05
CA PHE A 138 0.05 10.80 8.19
C PHE A 138 0.74 10.52 9.53
N GLY A 139 1.39 9.36 9.66
CA GLY A 139 2.16 9.00 10.85
C GLY A 139 3.30 10.01 11.12
N LEU A 140 4.04 10.39 10.07
CA LEU A 140 5.11 11.38 10.20
C LEU A 140 4.57 12.76 10.59
N ALA A 141 3.51 13.23 9.91
CA ALA A 141 2.92 14.54 10.18
C ALA A 141 2.37 14.63 11.62
N SER A 142 1.64 13.59 12.06
CA SER A 142 1.09 13.50 13.42
C SER A 142 2.19 13.52 14.48
N LEU A 143 3.26 12.74 14.26
CA LEU A 143 4.41 12.70 15.17
C LEU A 143 5.10 14.07 15.24
N SER A 144 5.32 14.73 14.10
CA SER A 144 5.94 16.06 14.07
C SER A 144 5.12 17.07 14.88
N VAL A 145 3.82 17.16 14.64
CA VAL A 145 2.94 18.10 15.37
C VAL A 145 2.95 17.80 16.87
N THR A 146 2.77 16.55 17.26
CA THR A 146 2.78 16.14 18.67
C THR A 146 4.11 16.43 19.33
N PHE A 147 5.22 16.17 18.63
CA PHE A 147 6.56 16.45 19.12
C PHE A 147 6.79 17.95 19.33
N PHE A 148 6.38 18.81 18.40
CA PHE A 148 6.51 20.26 18.56
C PHE A 148 5.68 20.79 19.72
N ILE A 149 4.42 20.38 19.85
CA ILE A 149 3.56 20.80 20.96
C ILE A 149 4.12 20.30 22.29
N GLY A 150 4.53 19.03 22.36
CA GLY A 150 5.12 18.44 23.55
C GLY A 150 6.42 19.12 23.95
N LEU A 151 7.29 19.44 22.99
CA LEU A 151 8.54 20.15 23.24
C LEU A 151 8.30 21.58 23.76
N LEU A 152 7.34 22.30 23.19
CA LEU A 152 6.99 23.65 23.64
C LEU A 152 6.40 23.64 25.04
N LEU A 153 5.37 22.82 25.28
CA LEU A 153 4.71 22.75 26.58
C LEU A 153 5.66 22.21 27.66
N GLY A 154 6.40 21.14 27.35
CA GLY A 154 7.40 20.58 28.26
C GLY A 154 8.55 21.54 28.54
N GLY A 155 9.00 22.28 27.53
CA GLY A 155 10.02 23.32 27.69
C GLY A 155 9.55 24.47 28.58
N ILE A 156 8.32 24.95 28.40
CA ILE A 156 7.72 25.99 29.25
C ILE A 156 7.55 25.49 30.69
N SER A 157 7.01 24.29 30.87
CA SER A 157 6.87 23.63 32.18
C SER A 157 8.20 23.54 32.91
N GLY A 158 9.23 23.03 32.23
CA GLY A 158 10.56 22.81 32.80
C GLY A 158 11.33 24.10 33.07
N TYR A 159 11.12 25.15 32.27
CA TYR A 159 11.80 26.43 32.46
C TYR A 159 11.23 27.25 33.62
N PHE A 160 9.90 27.38 33.72
CA PHE A 160 9.26 28.22 34.75
C PHE A 160 9.00 27.46 36.05
N GLY A 161 8.71 26.15 35.98
CA GLY A 161 8.37 25.33 37.15
C GLY A 161 7.16 25.82 37.94
N GLY A 162 6.96 25.24 39.14
CA GLY A 162 6.00 25.72 40.13
C GLY A 162 4.55 25.77 39.64
N THR A 163 3.94 26.96 39.66
CA THR A 163 2.52 27.14 39.30
C THR A 163 2.26 26.90 37.81
N VAL A 164 3.18 27.32 36.93
CA VAL A 164 3.03 27.14 35.47
C VAL A 164 3.03 25.65 35.12
N ASP A 165 3.98 24.91 35.71
CA ASP A 165 4.06 23.46 35.53
C ASP A 165 2.81 22.74 36.03
N ASN A 166 2.31 23.11 37.22
CA ASN A 166 1.07 22.55 37.74
C ASN A 166 -0.13 22.81 36.82
N ILE A 167 -0.29 24.02 36.28
CA ILE A 167 -1.40 24.31 35.36
C ILE A 167 -1.32 23.45 34.10
N ILE A 168 -0.13 23.35 33.49
CA ILE A 168 0.09 22.55 32.28
C ILE A 168 -0.20 21.07 32.54
N GLN A 169 0.35 20.51 33.63
CA GLN A 169 0.12 19.11 34.00
C GLN A 169 -1.36 18.84 34.27
N ARG A 170 -2.07 19.73 34.96
CA ARG A 170 -3.52 19.57 35.19
C ARG A 170 -4.32 19.60 33.90
N GLY A 171 -3.93 20.45 32.94
CA GLY A 171 -4.52 20.43 31.60
C GLY A 171 -4.32 19.09 30.89
N ILE A 172 -3.11 18.53 30.95
CA ILE A 172 -2.80 17.22 30.36
C ILE A 172 -3.59 16.10 31.05
N ASP A 173 -3.65 16.08 32.38
CA ASP A 173 -4.43 15.11 33.15
C ASP A 173 -5.91 15.14 32.74
N LEU A 174 -6.49 16.33 32.58
CA LEU A 174 -7.87 16.50 32.12
C LEU A 174 -8.07 15.92 30.72
N LEU A 175 -7.14 16.18 29.78
CA LEU A 175 -7.23 15.66 28.42
C LEU A 175 -7.12 14.12 28.37
N ILE A 176 -6.18 13.54 29.13
CA ILE A 176 -5.96 12.08 29.17
C ILE A 176 -7.07 11.37 29.95
N SER A 177 -7.73 12.04 30.90
CA SER A 177 -8.87 11.49 31.63
C SER A 177 -10.08 11.19 30.74
N LEU A 178 -10.16 11.80 29.54
CA LEU A 178 -11.23 11.54 28.59
C LEU A 178 -11.03 10.19 27.88
N PRO A 179 -12.02 9.29 27.92
CA PRO A 179 -11.93 8.01 27.23
C PRO A 179 -11.90 8.23 25.71
N VAL A 180 -10.88 7.69 25.06
CA VAL A 180 -10.61 7.89 23.62
C VAL A 180 -11.75 7.35 22.74
N ILE A 181 -12.32 6.18 23.10
CA ILE A 181 -13.37 5.52 22.32
C ILE A 181 -14.62 6.43 22.17
N PRO A 182 -15.19 6.99 23.26
CA PRO A 182 -16.25 8.00 23.16
C PRO A 182 -15.92 9.19 22.26
N LEU A 183 -14.70 9.72 22.33
CA LEU A 183 -14.29 10.84 21.48
C LEU A 183 -14.37 10.47 19.99
N TRP A 184 -13.92 9.27 19.64
CA TRP A 184 -13.98 8.74 18.28
C TRP A 184 -15.42 8.50 17.81
N MET A 185 -16.29 8.01 18.71
CA MET A 185 -17.71 7.84 18.40
C MET A 185 -18.40 9.17 18.10
N VAL A 186 -18.13 10.21 18.89
CA VAL A 186 -18.68 11.56 18.66
C VAL A 186 -18.19 12.12 17.33
N LEU A 187 -16.89 11.99 17.04
CA LEU A 187 -16.33 12.43 15.76
C LEU A 187 -16.95 11.71 14.56
N ALA A 188 -17.09 10.37 14.66
CA ALA A 188 -17.71 9.56 13.62
C ALA A 188 -19.19 9.93 13.40
N ALA A 189 -19.93 10.26 14.46
CA ALA A 189 -21.31 10.70 14.39
C ALA A 189 -21.46 12.13 13.80
N ALA A 190 -20.46 12.99 14.01
CA ALA A 190 -20.44 14.36 13.50
C ALA A 190 -20.04 14.46 12.02
N LEU A 191 -19.37 13.44 11.48
CA LEU A 191 -18.98 13.40 10.06
C LEU A 191 -20.22 13.16 9.16
N PRO A 192 -20.36 13.91 8.06
CA PRO A 192 -21.45 13.71 7.11
C PRO A 192 -21.43 12.29 6.53
N ARG A 193 -22.61 11.68 6.38
CA ARG A 193 -22.74 10.29 5.87
C ARG A 193 -22.47 10.17 4.37
N ASP A 194 -22.42 11.30 3.67
CA ASP A 194 -22.36 11.43 2.21
C ASP A 194 -20.94 11.58 1.64
N TRP A 195 -19.91 11.32 2.44
CA TRP A 195 -18.50 11.40 2.00
C TRP A 195 -17.94 10.10 1.43
#